data_AF-A0A6P0PJL5-F1
#
_entry.id   AF-A0A6P0PJL5-F1
#
_cell.length_a   1.000
_cell.length_b   1.000
_cell.length_c   1.000
_cell.angle_alpha   90.00
_cell.angle_beta   90.00
_cell.angle_gamma   90.00
#
_symmetry.space_group_name_H-M   'P 1'
#
loop_
_entity.id
_entity.type
_entity.pdbx_description
1 polymer ?
#
loop_
_entity_poly.entity_id
_entity_poly.type
_entity_poly.pdbx_seq_one_letter_code
_entity_poly.pdbx_strand_id
1 'polypeptide(L)'
;MTQGKLLEFLEDMGISMSAGHLSNLLIKNQSGFETEKSEIYEAGLLSSPWQHFDQTGARVGGVNYTTNVVCNPLDTVYFTTAKKDRLSVLQGLLDRRELEFMINQETFSLLETLHIPDKWKKSLELLPQETVLNSIEFNGLLDRYLPLLGPQMRKRIKDAAAIAFDHQQTDWPVIKTLLCDDAPTFKLLTDNLALCWVHEGPDYKKLTPKVNDHQQLLEQFLDDFWDYYREL
;
A
#
# COMPACT_ATOMS: atom_id res chain seq x y z
N MET A 1 12.91 -9.67 16.40
CA MET A 1 14.09 -10.55 16.56
C MET A 1 15.27 -9.86 15.88
N THR A 2 16.45 -9.77 16.52
CA THR A 2 17.66 -9.17 15.91
C THR A 2 18.61 -10.27 15.43
N GLN A 3 19.54 -9.95 14.52
CA GLN A 3 20.54 -10.92 14.06
C GLN A 3 21.36 -11.51 15.21
N GLY A 4 21.71 -10.70 16.23
CA GLY A 4 22.41 -11.19 17.42
C GLY A 4 21.58 -12.19 18.23
N LYS A 5 20.27 -11.93 18.40
CA LYS A 5 19.37 -12.87 19.07
C LYS A 5 19.11 -14.15 18.27
N LEU A 6 19.11 -14.06 16.94
CA LEU A 6 19.04 -15.24 16.10
C LEU A 6 20.32 -16.08 16.21
N LEU A 7 21.49 -15.45 16.28
CA LEU A 7 22.76 -16.14 16.48
C LEU A 7 22.79 -16.86 17.83
N GLU A 8 22.44 -16.18 18.92
CA GLU A 8 22.33 -16.75 20.27
C GLU A 8 21.40 -17.97 20.28
N PHE A 9 20.23 -17.86 19.64
CA PHE A 9 19.31 -18.98 19.51
C PHE A 9 19.89 -20.19 18.76
N LEU A 10 20.61 -19.94 17.66
CA LEU A 10 21.27 -21.01 16.90
C LEU A 10 22.40 -21.67 17.71
N GLU A 11 23.17 -20.88 18.46
CA GLU A 11 24.22 -21.36 19.36
C GLU A 11 23.63 -22.24 20.48
N ASP A 12 22.50 -21.85 21.08
CA ASP A 12 21.78 -22.62 22.10
C ASP A 12 21.28 -23.98 21.57
N MET A 13 20.99 -24.06 20.27
CA MET A 13 20.64 -25.32 19.58
C MET A 13 21.88 -26.15 19.18
N GLY A 14 23.09 -25.71 19.52
CA GLY A 14 24.36 -26.39 19.19
C GLY A 14 24.87 -26.10 17.78
N ILE A 15 24.32 -25.10 17.07
CA ILE A 15 24.76 -24.70 15.74
C ILE A 15 25.83 -23.61 15.87
N SER A 16 27.08 -23.96 15.56
CA SER A 16 28.20 -23.01 15.58
C SER A 16 28.35 -22.29 14.25
N MET A 17 28.20 -20.96 14.23
CA MET A 17 28.48 -20.12 13.06
C MET A 17 28.92 -18.71 13.47
N SER A 18 29.59 -17.99 12.56
CA SER A 18 29.94 -16.59 12.83
C SER A 18 28.79 -15.65 12.49
N ALA A 19 28.74 -14.47 13.14
CA ALA A 19 27.79 -13.41 12.82
C ALA A 19 27.87 -13.00 11.33
N GLY A 20 29.07 -12.98 10.74
CA GLY A 20 29.25 -12.69 9.31
C GLY A 20 28.67 -13.76 8.39
N HIS A 21 28.79 -15.04 8.77
CA HIS A 21 28.17 -16.13 8.02
C HIS A 21 26.65 -16.05 8.08
N LEU A 22 26.08 -15.83 9.28
CA LEU A 22 24.64 -15.61 9.45
C LEU A 22 24.15 -14.42 8.63
N SER A 23 24.88 -13.30 8.64
CA SER A 23 24.56 -12.13 7.82
C SER A 23 24.47 -12.50 6.35
N ASN A 24 25.45 -13.24 5.83
CA ASN A 24 25.47 -13.65 4.43
C ASN A 24 24.32 -14.61 4.11
N LEU A 25 23.99 -15.53 5.01
CA LEU A 25 22.84 -16.43 4.85
C LEU A 25 21.53 -15.64 4.69
N LEU A 26 21.36 -14.56 5.47
CA LEU A 26 20.15 -13.75 5.48
C LEU A 26 20.03 -12.77 4.31
N ILE A 27 21.13 -12.31 3.71
CA ILE A 27 21.10 -11.21 2.73
C ILE A 27 21.71 -11.53 1.36
N LYS A 28 22.40 -12.66 1.22
CA LYS A 28 23.03 -13.07 -0.06
C LYS A 28 22.23 -14.20 -0.69
N ASN A 29 22.36 -14.35 -2.01
CA ASN A 29 21.76 -15.43 -2.81
C ASN A 29 20.24 -15.61 -2.59
N GLN A 30 19.51 -14.50 -2.45
CA GLN A 30 18.08 -14.51 -2.15
C GLN A 30 17.19 -14.74 -3.38
N SER A 31 17.75 -14.97 -4.57
CA SER A 31 16.97 -15.06 -5.82
C SER A 31 15.88 -16.13 -5.76
N GLY A 32 16.16 -17.28 -5.14
CA GLY A 32 15.14 -18.32 -4.93
C GLY A 32 14.01 -17.86 -4.01
N PHE A 33 14.34 -17.17 -2.92
CA PHE A 33 13.34 -16.61 -1.99
C PHE A 33 12.53 -15.47 -2.61
N GLU A 34 13.12 -14.65 -3.48
CA GLU A 34 12.36 -13.58 -4.17
C GLU A 34 11.36 -14.17 -5.18
N THR A 35 11.73 -15.24 -5.90
CA THR A 35 10.80 -15.97 -6.76
C THR A 35 9.70 -16.63 -5.94
N GLU A 36 10.05 -17.40 -4.90
CA GLU A 36 9.09 -18.05 -4.01
C GLU A 36 8.15 -17.03 -3.36
N LYS A 37 8.68 -15.89 -2.89
CA LYS A 37 7.86 -14.80 -2.35
C LYS A 37 6.87 -14.29 -3.38
N SER A 38 7.30 -14.03 -4.61
CA SER A 38 6.43 -13.50 -5.66
C SER A 38 5.31 -14.50 -6.02
N GLU A 39 5.65 -15.79 -6.11
CA GLU A 39 4.68 -16.88 -6.34
C GLU A 39 3.67 -17.02 -5.18
N ILE A 40 4.15 -16.98 -3.93
CA ILE A 40 3.30 -16.99 -2.74
C ILE A 40 2.39 -15.76 -2.73
N TYR A 41 2.93 -14.59 -3.09
CA TYR A 41 2.15 -13.37 -3.07
C TYR A 41 1.06 -13.39 -4.15
N GLU A 42 1.37 -13.82 -5.37
CA GLU A 42 0.38 -13.99 -6.44
C GLU A 42 -0.73 -14.98 -6.02
N ALA A 43 -0.34 -16.15 -5.52
CA ALA A 43 -1.30 -17.15 -5.02
C ALA A 43 -2.15 -16.60 -3.88
N GLY A 44 -1.55 -15.80 -2.99
CA GLY A 44 -2.20 -15.14 -1.89
C GLY A 44 -3.24 -14.11 -2.31
N LEU A 45 -2.88 -13.23 -3.25
CA LEU A 45 -3.79 -12.25 -3.84
C LEU A 45 -5.02 -12.91 -4.49
N LEU A 46 -4.83 -14.07 -5.12
CA LEU A 46 -5.90 -14.87 -5.74
C LEU A 46 -6.73 -15.69 -4.74
N SER A 47 -6.23 -15.90 -3.52
CA SER A 47 -6.86 -16.77 -2.53
C SER A 47 -8.08 -16.15 -1.83
N SER A 48 -8.26 -14.83 -1.95
CA SER A 48 -9.31 -14.07 -1.28
C SER A 48 -9.88 -12.99 -2.20
N PRO A 49 -11.22 -12.74 -2.17
CA PRO A 49 -11.84 -11.67 -2.95
C PRO A 49 -11.55 -10.27 -2.38
N TRP A 50 -10.87 -10.19 -1.23
CA TRP A 50 -10.46 -8.97 -0.57
C TRP A 50 -9.05 -9.11 -0.01
N GLN A 51 -8.35 -7.98 0.11
CA GLN A 51 -7.04 -7.91 0.74
C GLN A 51 -7.05 -6.80 1.79
N HIS A 52 -6.51 -7.07 2.98
CA HIS A 52 -6.25 -6.04 3.98
C HIS A 52 -4.90 -5.40 3.68
N PHE A 53 -4.85 -4.08 3.64
CA PHE A 53 -3.62 -3.31 3.51
C PHE A 53 -3.48 -2.36 4.68
N ASP A 54 -2.39 -2.51 5.44
CA ASP A 54 -2.04 -1.60 6.54
C ASP A 54 -0.62 -1.03 6.37
N GLN A 55 -0.39 0.14 6.98
CA GLN A 55 0.82 0.93 6.84
C GLN A 55 1.32 1.48 8.18
N THR A 56 2.53 1.10 8.56
CA THR A 56 3.20 1.63 9.75
C THR A 56 4.51 2.32 9.40
N GLY A 57 4.91 3.29 10.23
CA GLY A 57 6.16 4.02 10.07
C GLY A 57 7.37 3.15 10.38
N ALA A 58 8.43 3.26 9.58
CA ALA A 58 9.68 2.55 9.77
C ALA A 58 10.90 3.47 9.63
N ARG A 59 12.04 3.03 10.18
CA ARG A 59 13.33 3.72 10.05
C ARG A 59 14.36 2.76 9.47
N VAL A 60 14.81 3.04 8.24
CA VAL A 60 15.83 2.23 7.54
C VAL A 60 17.08 3.09 7.40
N GLY A 61 18.18 2.68 8.03
CA GLY A 61 19.44 3.42 8.00
C GLY A 61 19.33 4.87 8.49
N GLY A 62 18.41 5.17 9.41
CA GLY A 62 18.17 6.55 9.88
C GLY A 62 17.36 7.42 8.91
N VAL A 63 16.69 6.84 7.92
CA VAL A 63 15.76 7.53 7.01
C VAL A 63 14.34 7.04 7.28
N ASN A 64 13.35 7.92 7.12
CA ASN A 64 11.94 7.57 7.27
C ASN A 64 11.47 6.72 6.09
N TYR A 65 10.85 5.59 6.40
CA TYR A 65 10.23 4.67 5.47
C TYR A 65 8.83 4.30 5.98
N THR A 66 8.07 3.58 5.16
CA THR A 66 6.79 2.99 5.53
C THR A 66 6.87 1.49 5.30
N THR A 67 6.62 0.71 6.34
CA THR A 67 6.40 -0.73 6.22
C THR A 67 4.92 -0.96 5.96
N ASN A 68 4.65 -1.68 4.89
CA ASN A 68 3.32 -2.07 4.44
C ASN A 68 3.13 -3.55 4.73
N VAL A 69 1.90 -3.91 5.07
CA VAL A 69 1.45 -5.29 5.15
C VAL A 69 0.25 -5.47 4.24
N VAL A 70 0.28 -6.51 3.42
CA VAL A 70 -0.88 -6.98 2.66
C VAL A 70 -1.18 -8.38 3.16
N CYS A 71 -2.43 -8.62 3.58
CA CYS A 71 -2.81 -9.90 4.12
C CYS A 71 -4.28 -10.24 3.92
N ASN A 72 -4.56 -11.52 4.09
CA ASN A 72 -5.89 -12.09 4.20
C ASN A 72 -5.79 -13.31 5.15
N PRO A 73 -6.85 -14.13 5.34
CA PRO A 73 -6.79 -15.26 6.28
C PRO A 73 -5.78 -16.36 5.92
N LEU A 74 -5.25 -16.37 4.70
CA LEU A 74 -4.39 -17.43 4.16
C LEU A 74 -2.94 -16.99 3.93
N ASP A 75 -2.67 -15.70 3.80
CA ASP A 75 -1.31 -15.18 3.61
C ASP A 75 -1.07 -13.82 4.29
N THR A 76 0.21 -13.48 4.42
CA THR A 76 0.65 -12.16 4.85
C THR A 76 1.99 -11.84 4.20
N VAL A 77 2.06 -10.71 3.52
CA VAL A 77 3.26 -10.21 2.84
C VAL A 77 3.64 -8.83 3.37
N TYR A 78 4.92 -8.67 3.71
CA TYR A 78 5.48 -7.41 4.15
C TYR A 78 6.40 -6.82 3.09
N PHE A 79 6.37 -5.50 2.94
CA PHE A 79 7.34 -4.76 2.13
C PHE A 79 7.51 -3.34 2.63
N THR A 80 8.69 -2.77 2.40
CA THR A 80 9.03 -1.43 2.87
C THR A 80 9.23 -0.50 1.69
N THR A 81 8.61 0.68 1.76
CA THR A 81 8.61 1.71 0.72
C THR A 81 9.13 3.03 1.29
N ALA A 82 9.79 3.82 0.45
CA ALA A 82 10.35 5.10 0.87
C ALA A 82 9.27 6.18 1.11
N LYS A 83 8.05 6.00 0.60
CA LYS A 83 6.97 6.98 0.64
C LYS A 83 5.68 6.33 1.11
N LYS A 84 4.83 7.14 1.76
CA LYS A 84 3.43 6.82 2.06
C LYS A 84 2.54 7.58 1.07
N ASP A 85 2.41 7.06 -0.15
CA ASP A 85 1.52 7.63 -1.17
C ASP A 85 0.78 6.54 -1.97
N ARG A 86 -0.24 6.96 -2.74
CA ARG A 86 -1.12 6.07 -3.50
C ARG A 86 -0.37 5.18 -4.48
N LEU A 87 0.62 5.71 -5.20
CA LEU A 87 1.46 4.91 -6.10
C LEU A 87 2.31 3.89 -5.35
N SER A 88 2.79 4.21 -4.14
CA SER A 88 3.52 3.25 -3.32
C SER A 88 2.62 2.11 -2.83
N VAL A 89 1.34 2.39 -2.57
CA VAL A 89 0.33 1.36 -2.27
C VAL A 89 0.07 0.49 -3.50
N LEU A 90 -0.21 1.10 -4.65
CA LEU A 90 -0.45 0.38 -5.90
C LEU A 90 0.74 -0.50 -6.31
N GLN A 91 1.96 0.05 -6.22
CA GLN A 91 3.18 -0.71 -6.45
C GLN A 91 3.32 -1.87 -5.45
N GLY A 92 2.84 -1.69 -4.22
CA GLY A 92 2.76 -2.75 -3.23
C GLY A 92 1.86 -3.90 -3.66
N LEU A 93 0.64 -3.58 -4.15
CA LEU A 93 -0.31 -4.56 -4.68
C LEU A 93 0.21 -5.31 -5.90
N LEU A 94 1.11 -4.68 -6.67
CA LEU A 94 1.76 -5.23 -7.87
C LEU A 94 3.09 -5.93 -7.56
N ASP A 95 3.32 -6.41 -6.33
CA ASP A 95 4.59 -7.03 -5.89
C ASP A 95 5.85 -6.23 -6.25
N ARG A 96 5.78 -4.91 -6.09
CA ARG A 96 6.85 -3.96 -6.40
C ARG A 96 7.31 -3.96 -7.86
N ARG A 97 6.48 -4.46 -8.79
CA ARG A 97 6.69 -4.29 -10.22
C ARG A 97 6.76 -2.81 -10.59
N GLU A 98 7.37 -2.54 -11.75
CA GLU A 98 7.38 -1.19 -12.27
C GLU A 98 5.96 -0.75 -12.60
N LEU A 99 5.63 0.50 -12.23
CA LEU A 99 4.32 1.06 -12.55
C LEU A 99 4.29 1.48 -14.01
N GLU A 100 3.22 1.07 -14.67
CA GLU A 100 2.85 1.52 -16.00
C GLU A 100 1.64 2.44 -15.93
N PHE A 101 1.44 3.21 -16.99
CA PHE A 101 0.46 4.28 -17.06
C PHE A 101 -0.29 4.18 -18.37
N MET A 102 -1.60 4.46 -18.32
CA MET A 102 -2.42 4.61 -19.51
C MET A 102 -3.35 5.81 -19.38
N ILE A 103 -3.60 6.49 -20.50
CA ILE A 103 -4.66 7.49 -20.62
C ILE A 103 -5.80 6.84 -21.40
N ASN A 104 -6.90 6.56 -20.70
CA ASN A 104 -8.13 5.98 -21.25
C ASN A 104 -9.35 6.69 -20.64
N GLN A 105 -10.55 6.20 -20.94
CA GLN A 105 -11.81 6.73 -20.39
C GLN A 105 -11.87 6.70 -18.86
N GLU A 106 -11.32 5.65 -18.24
CA GLU A 106 -11.26 5.54 -16.78
C GLU A 106 -10.33 6.59 -16.18
N THR A 107 -9.17 6.84 -16.80
CA THR A 107 -8.27 7.93 -16.41
C THR A 107 -9.04 9.23 -16.31
N PHE A 108 -9.84 9.60 -17.31
CA PHE A 108 -10.65 10.83 -17.27
C PHE A 108 -11.70 10.82 -16.16
N SER A 109 -12.36 9.70 -15.90
CA SER A 109 -13.32 9.55 -14.80
C SER A 109 -12.66 9.76 -13.42
N LEU A 110 -11.45 9.24 -13.25
CA LEU A 110 -10.64 9.45 -12.04
C LEU A 110 -10.16 10.91 -11.92
N LEU A 111 -9.80 11.56 -13.04
CA LEU A 111 -9.41 12.97 -13.06
C LEU A 111 -10.54 13.90 -12.61
N GLU A 112 -11.81 13.60 -12.95
CA GLU A 112 -12.97 14.33 -12.43
C GLU A 112 -13.06 14.18 -10.91
N THR A 113 -12.98 12.95 -10.40
CA THR A 113 -13.04 12.66 -8.97
C THR A 113 -11.88 13.32 -8.20
N LEU A 114 -10.71 13.42 -8.83
CA LEU A 114 -9.52 14.10 -8.30
C LEU A 114 -9.53 15.62 -8.52
N HIS A 115 -10.63 16.17 -9.05
CA HIS A 115 -10.87 17.59 -9.28
C HIS A 115 -9.78 18.26 -10.13
N ILE A 116 -9.37 17.59 -11.22
CA ILE A 116 -8.38 18.12 -12.15
C ILE A 116 -9.05 19.15 -13.09
N PRO A 117 -8.53 20.38 -13.19
CA PRO A 117 -9.10 21.41 -14.07
C PRO A 117 -9.21 20.98 -15.54
N ASP A 118 -10.30 21.38 -16.21
CA ASP A 118 -10.59 21.07 -17.62
C ASP A 118 -9.45 21.40 -18.57
N LYS A 119 -8.69 22.48 -18.29
CA LYS A 119 -7.56 22.86 -19.13
C LYS A 119 -6.53 21.73 -19.26
N TRP A 120 -6.31 20.97 -18.18
CA TRP A 120 -5.36 19.87 -18.16
C TRP A 120 -5.96 18.61 -18.75
N LYS A 121 -7.24 18.31 -18.47
CA LYS A 121 -7.96 17.20 -19.11
C LYS A 121 -7.91 17.33 -20.65
N LYS A 122 -8.22 18.51 -21.19
CA LYS A 122 -8.09 18.80 -22.64
C LYS A 122 -6.67 18.64 -23.18
N SER A 123 -5.65 18.98 -22.40
CA SER A 123 -4.25 18.73 -22.82
C SER A 123 -3.91 17.23 -22.84
N LEU A 124 -4.48 16.44 -21.93
CA LEU A 124 -4.26 14.99 -21.88
C LEU A 124 -4.94 14.25 -23.04
N GLU A 125 -6.06 14.76 -23.57
CA GLU A 125 -6.72 14.21 -24.77
C GLU A 125 -5.81 14.21 -26.01
N LEU A 126 -4.80 15.09 -26.03
CA LEU A 126 -3.84 15.21 -27.14
C LEU A 126 -2.64 14.25 -27.00
N LEU A 127 -2.50 13.59 -25.85
CA LEU A 127 -1.45 12.61 -25.61
C LEU A 127 -1.87 11.23 -26.16
N PRO A 128 -0.93 10.27 -26.32
CA PRO A 128 -1.27 8.91 -26.72
C PRO A 128 -2.34 8.30 -25.80
N GLN A 129 -3.50 7.99 -26.39
CA GLN A 129 -4.60 7.31 -25.71
C GLN A 129 -4.43 5.79 -25.84
N GLU A 130 -4.98 5.03 -24.90
CA GLU A 130 -5.00 3.56 -24.92
C GLU A 130 -3.62 2.92 -25.15
N THR A 131 -2.56 3.62 -24.75
CA THR A 131 -1.16 3.22 -24.95
C THR A 131 -0.52 3.00 -23.60
N VAL A 132 0.09 1.82 -23.41
CA VAL A 132 0.87 1.50 -22.20
C VAL A 132 2.19 2.26 -22.25
N LEU A 133 2.49 2.97 -21.16
CA LEU A 133 3.68 3.80 -21.03
C LEU A 133 4.37 3.48 -19.71
N ASN A 134 5.69 3.31 -19.74
CA ASN A 134 6.45 3.23 -18.50
C ASN A 134 6.59 4.63 -17.84
N SER A 135 7.15 4.65 -16.64
CA SER A 135 7.35 5.90 -15.89
C SER A 135 8.19 6.94 -16.65
N ILE A 136 9.23 6.53 -17.38
CA ILE A 136 10.10 7.47 -18.10
C ILE A 136 9.33 8.15 -19.24
N GLU A 137 8.64 7.36 -20.05
CA GLU A 137 7.84 7.83 -21.18
C GLU A 137 6.71 8.75 -20.72
N PHE A 138 5.93 8.31 -19.73
CA PHE A 138 4.80 9.09 -19.22
C PHE A 138 5.25 10.42 -18.61
N ASN A 139 6.33 10.42 -17.81
CA ASN A 139 6.88 11.67 -17.28
C ASN A 139 7.40 12.58 -18.41
N GLY A 140 8.07 12.02 -19.43
CA GLY A 140 8.54 12.78 -20.59
C GLY A 140 7.41 13.46 -21.37
N LEU A 141 6.24 12.81 -21.51
CA LEU A 141 5.05 13.43 -22.10
C LEU A 141 4.54 14.59 -21.26
N LEU A 142 4.43 14.41 -19.94
CA LEU A 142 3.99 15.47 -19.03
C LEU A 142 4.96 16.66 -19.06
N ASP A 143 6.27 16.40 -19.08
CA ASP A 143 7.29 17.46 -19.11
C ASP A 143 7.25 18.24 -20.44
N ARG A 144 7.00 17.55 -21.56
CA ARG A 144 6.96 18.18 -22.89
C ARG A 144 5.67 18.96 -23.14
N TYR A 145 4.52 18.40 -22.79
CA TYR A 145 3.21 18.94 -23.19
C TYR A 145 2.46 19.64 -22.06
N LEU A 146 2.83 19.38 -20.79
CA LEU A 146 2.25 20.03 -19.61
C LEU A 146 3.35 20.63 -18.70
N PRO A 147 4.29 21.44 -19.21
CA PRO A 147 5.44 21.93 -18.43
C PRO A 147 5.05 22.84 -17.25
N LEU A 148 3.87 23.47 -17.31
CA LEU A 148 3.35 24.36 -16.27
C LEU A 148 2.55 23.62 -15.19
N LEU A 149 2.56 22.28 -15.20
CA LEU A 149 1.81 21.47 -14.26
C LEU A 149 2.51 21.42 -12.90
N GLY A 150 1.84 21.92 -11.86
CA GLY A 150 2.36 21.87 -10.50
C GLY A 150 2.52 20.44 -9.97
N PRO A 151 3.42 20.19 -8.99
CA PRO A 151 3.72 18.85 -8.49
C PRO A 151 2.51 18.05 -8.00
N GLN A 152 1.55 18.71 -7.35
CA GLN A 152 0.34 18.06 -6.84
C GLN A 152 -0.58 17.57 -7.96
N MET A 153 -0.78 18.38 -9.01
CA MET A 153 -1.58 17.99 -10.16
C MET A 153 -0.90 16.89 -10.95
N ARG A 154 0.43 16.99 -11.13
CA ARG A 154 1.24 15.92 -11.73
C ARG A 154 1.07 14.61 -10.98
N LYS A 155 1.13 14.64 -9.64
CA LYS A 155 0.88 13.45 -8.82
C LYS A 155 -0.50 12.86 -9.08
N ARG A 156 -1.56 13.66 -9.02
CA ARG A 156 -2.95 13.19 -9.24
C ARG A 156 -3.17 12.61 -10.65
N ILE A 157 -2.57 13.20 -11.68
CA ILE A 157 -2.62 12.67 -13.05
C ILE A 157 -1.92 11.32 -13.13
N LYS A 158 -0.74 11.18 -12.52
CA LYS A 158 -0.02 9.91 -12.43
C LYS A 158 -0.81 8.86 -11.65
N ASP A 159 -1.41 9.24 -10.53
CA ASP A 159 -2.27 8.37 -9.74
C ASP A 159 -3.41 7.82 -10.62
N ALA A 160 -4.15 8.70 -11.30
CA ALA A 160 -5.24 8.30 -12.19
C ALA A 160 -4.79 7.37 -13.33
N ALA A 161 -3.70 7.71 -14.01
CA ALA A 161 -3.22 6.93 -15.15
C ALA A 161 -2.65 5.56 -14.77
N ALA A 162 -2.06 5.43 -13.57
CA ALA A 162 -1.57 4.15 -13.07
C ALA A 162 -2.71 3.24 -12.61
N ILE A 163 -3.71 3.79 -11.92
CA ILE A 163 -4.92 3.06 -11.51
C ILE A 163 -5.68 2.55 -12.73
N ALA A 164 -5.89 3.41 -13.72
CA ALA A 164 -6.57 3.03 -14.96
C ALA A 164 -5.84 1.93 -15.74
N PHE A 165 -4.50 1.89 -15.66
CA PHE A 165 -3.73 0.77 -16.21
C PHE A 165 -3.92 -0.51 -15.38
N ASP A 166 -3.80 -0.42 -14.05
CA ASP A 166 -3.95 -1.57 -13.14
C ASP A 166 -5.30 -2.27 -13.29
N HIS A 167 -6.39 -1.52 -13.44
CA HIS A 167 -7.73 -2.09 -13.50
C HIS A 167 -8.03 -2.93 -14.77
N GLN A 168 -7.21 -2.82 -15.80
CA GLN A 168 -7.42 -3.49 -17.09
C GLN A 168 -6.28 -4.44 -17.50
N GLN A 169 -5.13 -4.39 -16.82
CA GLN A 169 -4.02 -5.31 -17.10
C GLN A 169 -4.38 -6.75 -16.72
N THR A 170 -3.71 -7.71 -17.34
CA THR A 170 -3.99 -9.15 -17.16
C THR A 170 -2.78 -9.95 -16.68
N ASP A 171 -1.65 -9.28 -16.47
CA ASP A 171 -0.35 -9.89 -16.14
C ASP A 171 -0.15 -10.10 -14.63
N TRP A 172 -1.08 -9.57 -13.81
CA TRP A 172 -1.08 -9.68 -12.36
C TRP A 172 -2.52 -9.64 -11.79
N PRO A 173 -2.80 -10.24 -10.62
CA PRO A 173 -4.12 -10.17 -9.99
C PRO A 173 -4.56 -8.72 -9.66
N VAL A 174 -5.71 -8.30 -10.20
CA VAL A 174 -6.36 -7.03 -9.87
C VAL A 174 -7.25 -7.18 -8.65
N ILE A 175 -7.00 -6.41 -7.61
CA ILE A 175 -7.76 -6.50 -6.35
C ILE A 175 -9.06 -5.72 -6.45
N LYS A 176 -10.17 -6.38 -6.07
CA LYS A 176 -11.52 -5.81 -6.17
C LYS A 176 -12.02 -5.17 -4.88
N THR A 177 -11.53 -5.64 -3.74
CA THR A 177 -11.90 -5.09 -2.43
C THR A 177 -10.66 -4.91 -1.58
N LEU A 178 -10.42 -3.68 -1.13
CA LEU A 178 -9.33 -3.35 -0.23
C LEU A 178 -9.88 -3.01 1.16
N LEU A 179 -9.49 -3.76 2.18
CA LEU A 179 -9.77 -3.45 3.58
C LEU A 179 -8.63 -2.57 4.12
N CYS A 180 -8.93 -1.43 4.74
CA CYS A 180 -7.90 -0.48 5.23
C CYS A 180 -8.43 0.54 6.27
N ASP A 181 -7.61 1.50 6.69
CA ASP A 181 -7.88 2.53 7.71
C ASP A 181 -8.55 3.83 7.17
N ASP A 182 -9.15 3.79 5.98
CA ASP A 182 -9.66 4.97 5.22
C ASP A 182 -8.62 6.05 4.86
N ALA A 183 -7.32 5.79 4.97
CA ALA A 183 -6.33 6.78 4.58
C ALA A 183 -6.50 7.20 3.10
N PRO A 184 -6.33 8.48 2.74
CA PRO A 184 -6.50 8.97 1.37
C PRO A 184 -5.65 8.23 0.32
N THR A 185 -4.56 7.59 0.74
CA THR A 185 -3.67 6.78 -0.09
C THR A 185 -4.33 5.53 -0.65
N PHE A 186 -5.38 5.00 0.00
CA PHE A 186 -6.09 3.80 -0.44
C PHE A 186 -7.28 4.09 -1.36
N LYS A 187 -7.78 5.33 -1.35
CA LYS A 187 -8.97 5.70 -2.12
C LYS A 187 -8.70 5.59 -3.63
N LEU A 188 -9.72 5.11 -4.35
CA LEU A 188 -9.76 4.91 -5.80
C LEU A 188 -8.93 3.75 -6.36
N LEU A 189 -8.19 3.02 -5.52
CA LEU A 189 -7.31 1.94 -5.98
C LEU A 189 -8.04 0.64 -6.37
N THR A 190 -9.26 0.45 -5.90
CA THR A 190 -10.05 -0.77 -6.11
C THR A 190 -11.53 -0.41 -6.19
N ASP A 191 -12.34 -1.31 -6.73
CA ASP A 191 -13.79 -1.12 -6.88
C ASP A 191 -14.49 -0.89 -5.53
N ASN A 192 -14.03 -1.56 -4.46
CA ASN A 192 -14.61 -1.47 -3.13
C ASN A 192 -13.56 -1.19 -2.06
N LEU A 193 -13.83 -0.20 -1.21
CA LEU A 193 -13.01 0.10 -0.03
C LEU A 193 -13.78 -0.32 1.23
N ALA A 194 -13.30 -1.34 1.93
CA ALA A 194 -13.81 -1.76 3.22
C ALA A 194 -12.99 -1.11 4.35
N LEU A 195 -13.65 -0.83 5.47
CA LEU A 195 -13.01 -0.18 6.61
C LEU A 195 -12.62 -1.20 7.68
N CYS A 196 -11.39 -1.08 8.17
CA CYS A 196 -10.84 -1.94 9.20
C CYS A 196 -11.45 -1.56 10.55
N TRP A 197 -12.27 -2.45 11.10
CA TRP A 197 -13.12 -2.20 12.27
C TRP A 197 -12.36 -1.74 13.52
N VAL A 198 -11.10 -2.18 13.71
CA VAL A 198 -10.29 -1.74 14.86
C VAL A 198 -10.03 -0.23 14.84
N HIS A 199 -10.05 0.40 13.66
CA HIS A 199 -9.89 1.84 13.50
C HIS A 199 -11.12 2.64 13.95
N GLU A 200 -12.22 1.98 14.31
CA GLU A 200 -13.37 2.62 14.95
C GLU A 200 -13.07 3.02 16.41
N GLY A 201 -12.24 2.24 17.11
CA GLY A 201 -11.83 2.47 18.51
C GLY A 201 -11.32 3.90 18.79
N PRO A 202 -10.35 4.41 18.01
CA PRO A 202 -9.85 5.78 18.13
C PRO A 202 -10.91 6.88 18.07
N ASP A 203 -12.03 6.70 17.38
CA ASP A 203 -13.07 7.71 17.28
C ASP A 203 -13.85 7.85 18.58
N TYR A 204 -14.14 6.73 19.25
CA TYR A 204 -14.74 6.74 20.59
C TYR A 204 -13.86 7.47 21.61
N LYS A 205 -12.54 7.31 21.53
CA LYS A 205 -11.59 8.01 22.41
C LYS A 205 -11.61 9.53 22.25
N LYS A 206 -12.06 10.05 21.10
CA LYS A 206 -12.17 11.51 20.86
C LYS A 206 -13.44 12.11 21.46
N LEU A 207 -14.40 11.29 21.90
CA LEU A 207 -15.63 11.78 22.53
C LEU A 207 -15.29 12.47 23.85
N THR A 208 -15.92 13.61 24.10
CA THR A 208 -15.69 14.43 25.32
C THR A 208 -16.99 14.73 26.06
N PRO A 209 -17.69 13.69 26.56
CA PRO A 209 -18.96 13.86 27.28
C PRO A 209 -18.80 14.79 28.49
N LYS A 210 -19.80 15.66 28.70
CA LYS A 210 -19.81 16.65 29.80
C LYS A 210 -20.62 16.21 31.01
N VAL A 211 -21.43 15.17 30.86
CA VAL A 211 -22.24 14.58 31.92
C VAL A 211 -21.48 13.38 32.49
N ASN A 212 -21.38 13.28 33.82
CA ASN A 212 -20.62 12.23 34.49
C ASN A 212 -21.09 10.83 34.08
N ASP A 213 -22.41 10.59 34.01
CA ASP A 213 -22.95 9.29 33.60
C ASP A 213 -22.49 8.89 32.20
N HIS A 214 -22.39 9.85 31.26
CA HIS A 214 -21.90 9.60 29.91
C HIS A 214 -20.38 9.37 29.86
N GLN A 215 -19.61 9.95 30.79
CA GLN A 215 -18.18 9.67 30.92
C GLN A 215 -17.95 8.23 31.36
N GLN A 216 -18.70 7.78 32.37
CA GLN A 216 -18.63 6.39 32.84
C GLN A 216 -19.06 5.39 31.75
N LEU A 217 -20.13 5.69 31.00
CA LEU A 217 -20.55 4.86 29.87
C LEU A 217 -19.48 4.77 28.79
N LEU A 218 -18.80 5.88 28.48
CA LEU A 218 -17.71 5.88 27.50
C LEU A 218 -16.51 5.08 27.98
N GLU A 219 -16.12 5.23 29.24
CA GLU A 219 -15.02 4.46 29.85
C GLU A 219 -15.32 2.95 29.79
N GLN A 220 -16.51 2.54 30.24
CA GLN A 220 -16.92 1.13 30.18
C GLN A 220 -16.94 0.59 28.75
N PHE A 221 -17.51 1.35 27.80
CA PHE A 221 -17.55 0.94 26.41
C PHE A 221 -16.14 0.77 25.81
N LEU A 222 -15.20 1.68 26.12
CA LEU A 222 -13.83 1.57 25.65
C LEU A 222 -13.13 0.35 26.23
N ASP A 223 -13.36 0.02 27.50
CA ASP A 223 -12.85 -1.20 28.13
C ASP A 223 -13.41 -2.44 27.42
N ASP A 224 -14.73 -2.53 27.28
CA ASP A 224 -15.42 -3.65 26.61
C ASP A 224 -14.94 -3.83 25.15
N PHE A 225 -14.78 -2.72 24.41
CA PHE A 225 -14.29 -2.72 23.02
C PHE A 225 -12.89 -3.32 22.92
N TRP A 226 -11.97 -2.91 23.79
CA TRP A 226 -10.60 -3.40 23.76
C TRP A 226 -10.44 -4.77 24.39
N ASP A 227 -11.30 -5.16 25.33
CA ASP A 227 -11.39 -6.54 25.83
C ASP A 227 -11.80 -7.47 24.71
N TYR A 228 -12.87 -7.13 23.97
CA TYR A 228 -13.28 -7.91 22.80
C TYR A 228 -12.16 -8.03 21.75
N TYR A 229 -11.45 -6.94 21.44
CA TYR A 229 -10.30 -6.99 20.52
C TYR A 229 -9.18 -7.92 21.00
N ARG A 230 -8.94 -7.99 22.32
CA ARG A 230 -7.91 -8.87 22.89
C ARG A 230 -8.28 -10.36 22.85
N GLU A 231 -9.57 -10.69 22.73
CA GLU A 231 -10.07 -12.06 22.65
C GLU A 231 -10.01 -12.65 21.23
N LEU A 232 -9.85 -11.81 20.20
CA LEU A 232 -9.72 -12.21 18.79
C LEU A 232 -8.27 -12.60 18.42
#